data_AF-A0AAJ1V6H9-F1
#
_entry.id   AF-A0AAJ1V6H9-F1
#
_cell.length_a   1.000
_cell.length_b   1.000
_cell.length_c   1.000
_cell.angle_alpha   90.00
_cell.angle_beta   90.00
_cell.angle_gamma   90.00
#
_symmetry.space_group_name_H-M   'P 1'
#
loop_
_entity.id
_entity.type
_entity.pdbx_description
1 polymer ?
#
loop_
_entity_poly.entity_id
_entity_poly.type
_entity_poly.pdbx_seq_one_letter_code
_entity_poly.pdbx_strand_id
1 'polypeptide(L)'
;MKRRKNNLDIQNKIAILENYPDISEKQYKIFKEDIKNLNFSSNTFYKMLLIDFSIDEAIFNEKLHSYYYTLLQKDHQLIKLMVLDYLFVMNSFFNTDEAIIELKKVLKTKYVRNIVKNQIYINLIFFKHKKNKNFQKIVEALISNLKKTINYRSHIRVYNYIIDYELYQIIRKEDVKKMIEISEKKELGKAVESSINKLYTILNIE
;
A
#
# COMPACT_ATOMS: atom_id res chain seq x y z
N MET A 1 40.21 -8.22 -17.14
CA MET A 1 38.95 -8.82 -16.67
C MET A 1 38.48 -8.08 -15.39
N LYS A 2 37.72 -6.98 -15.53
CA LYS A 2 37.26 -6.17 -14.39
C LYS A 2 35.88 -6.66 -13.91
N ARG A 3 35.85 -7.48 -12.86
CA ARG A 3 34.64 -7.74 -12.06
C ARG A 3 34.98 -7.62 -10.58
N ARG A 4 34.96 -6.39 -10.06
CA ARG A 4 34.62 -6.14 -8.66
C ARG A 4 33.24 -5.48 -8.65
N LYS A 5 32.18 -6.29 -8.75
CA LYS A 5 30.85 -5.82 -8.36
C LYS A 5 30.92 -5.61 -6.84
N ASN A 6 30.72 -4.38 -6.38
CA ASN A 6 30.49 -4.07 -4.97
C ASN A 6 29.21 -4.80 -4.53
N ASN A 7 29.31 -6.08 -4.20
CA ASN A 7 28.18 -6.82 -3.66
C ASN A 7 28.23 -6.69 -2.15
N LEU A 8 27.53 -5.67 -1.63
CA LEU A 8 27.04 -5.74 -0.25
C LEU A 8 26.22 -7.02 -0.12
N ASP A 9 26.44 -7.79 0.95
CA ASP A 9 25.57 -8.92 1.25
C ASP A 9 24.15 -8.44 1.61
N ILE A 10 23.21 -9.39 1.68
CA ILE A 10 21.80 -9.08 1.89
C ILE A 10 21.52 -8.43 3.26
N GLN A 11 22.28 -8.77 4.30
CA GLN A 11 22.05 -8.25 5.66
C GLN A 11 22.51 -6.79 5.75
N ASN A 12 23.68 -6.50 5.17
CA ASN A 12 24.17 -5.12 5.03
C ASN A 12 23.21 -4.27 4.21
N LYS A 13 22.67 -4.80 3.11
CA LYS A 13 21.67 -4.10 2.28
C LYS A 13 20.39 -3.80 3.06
N ILE A 14 19.89 -4.75 3.85
CA ILE A 14 18.74 -4.56 4.73
C ILE A 14 19.02 -3.46 5.75
N ALA A 15 20.12 -3.57 6.50
CA ALA A 15 20.48 -2.60 7.54
C ALA A 15 20.63 -1.17 7.00
N ILE A 16 21.13 -1.02 5.77
CA ILE A 16 21.22 0.30 5.13
C ILE A 16 19.82 0.84 4.78
N LEU A 17 18.95 0.02 4.20
CA LEU A 17 17.59 0.46 3.85
C LEU A 17 16.70 0.73 5.08
N GLU A 18 16.92 0.03 6.19
CA GLU A 18 16.23 0.31 7.46
C GLU A 18 16.61 1.67 8.06
N ASN A 19 17.78 2.23 7.69
CA ASN A 19 18.26 3.53 8.14
C ASN A 19 18.06 4.64 7.10
N TYR A 20 17.30 4.39 6.02
CA TYR A 20 16.92 5.43 5.06
C TYR A 20 16.20 6.60 5.78
N PRO A 21 16.47 7.88 5.45
CA PRO A 21 17.13 8.40 4.24
C PRO A 21 18.65 8.48 4.26
N ASP A 22 19.33 8.06 5.33
CA ASP A 22 20.77 8.26 5.50
C ASP A 22 21.61 7.25 4.69
N ILE A 23 21.64 7.43 3.37
CA ILE A 23 22.39 6.60 2.43
C ILE A 23 23.36 7.43 1.56
N SER A 24 24.53 6.86 1.25
CA SER A 24 25.51 7.46 0.34
C SER A 24 25.09 7.31 -1.13
N GLU A 25 25.62 8.17 -2.01
CA GLU A 25 25.39 8.07 -3.46
C GLU A 25 25.81 6.71 -4.04
N LYS A 26 26.84 6.09 -3.47
CA LYS A 26 27.30 4.74 -3.85
C LYS A 26 26.24 3.68 -3.50
N GLN A 27 25.65 3.75 -2.31
CA GLN A 27 24.59 2.85 -1.87
C GLN A 27 23.31 3.07 -2.68
N TYR A 28 22.94 4.33 -2.94
CA TYR A 28 21.83 4.69 -3.81
C TYR A 28 21.93 4.01 -5.19
N LYS A 29 23.11 4.09 -5.85
CA LYS A 29 23.35 3.43 -7.14
C LYS A 29 23.19 1.91 -7.07
N ILE A 30 23.57 1.29 -5.96
CA ILE A 30 23.38 -0.16 -5.74
C ILE A 30 21.89 -0.49 -5.67
N PHE A 31 21.12 0.23 -4.86
CA PHE A 31 19.69 -0.06 -4.69
C PHE A 31 18.87 0.25 -5.95
N LYS A 32 19.21 1.30 -6.68
CA LYS A 32 18.59 1.59 -7.98
C LYS A 32 18.78 0.46 -8.98
N GLU A 33 19.96 -0.16 -9.00
CA GLU A 33 20.23 -1.32 -9.85
C GLU A 33 19.52 -2.59 -9.33
N ASP A 34 19.46 -2.78 -8.01
CA ASP A 34 18.74 -3.88 -7.40
C ASP A 34 17.23 -3.80 -7.63
N ILE A 35 16.63 -2.59 -7.65
CA ILE A 35 15.23 -2.38 -8.03
C ILE A 35 15.00 -2.92 -9.45
N LYS A 36 15.83 -2.55 -10.44
CA LYS A 36 15.70 -3.07 -11.82
C LYS A 36 15.77 -4.60 -11.92
N ASN A 37 16.44 -5.22 -10.96
CA ASN A 37 16.66 -6.67 -10.87
C ASN A 37 15.81 -7.35 -9.78
N LEU A 38 14.81 -6.66 -9.21
CA LEU A 38 14.06 -7.09 -8.03
C LEU A 38 13.46 -8.50 -8.15
N ASN A 39 13.05 -8.90 -9.37
CA ASN A 39 12.50 -10.22 -9.66
C ASN A 39 13.43 -11.38 -9.24
N PHE A 40 14.74 -11.16 -9.19
CA PHE A 40 15.75 -12.20 -8.93
C PHE A 40 16.13 -12.37 -7.45
N SER A 41 15.70 -11.47 -6.57
CA SER A 41 15.93 -11.64 -5.13
C SER A 41 15.07 -12.80 -4.58
N SER A 42 15.58 -13.60 -3.64
CA SER A 42 14.77 -14.58 -2.90
C SER A 42 14.33 -14.06 -1.52
N ASN A 43 14.95 -12.99 -1.01
CA ASN A 43 14.65 -12.45 0.31
C ASN A 43 13.41 -11.54 0.26
N THR A 44 12.35 -11.96 0.94
CA THR A 44 11.05 -11.24 0.96
C THR A 44 11.17 -9.89 1.68
N PHE A 45 11.88 -9.82 2.80
CA PHE A 45 12.00 -8.57 3.56
C PHE A 45 12.79 -7.52 2.78
N TYR A 46 13.90 -7.92 2.17
CA TYR A 46 14.68 -7.04 1.31
C TYR A 46 13.87 -6.54 0.10
N LYS A 47 13.05 -7.40 -0.51
CA LYS A 47 12.15 -6.98 -1.59
C LYS A 47 11.17 -5.91 -1.12
N MET A 48 10.61 -6.05 0.09
CA MET A 48 9.71 -5.04 0.63
C MET A 48 10.43 -3.70 0.75
N LEU A 49 11.61 -3.68 1.39
CA LEU A 49 12.41 -2.47 1.57
C LEU A 49 12.82 -1.84 0.23
N LEU A 50 13.15 -2.64 -0.79
CA LEU A 50 13.44 -2.12 -2.13
C LEU A 50 12.23 -1.51 -2.82
N ILE A 51 11.03 -2.07 -2.62
CA ILE A 51 9.80 -1.49 -3.17
C ILE A 51 9.50 -0.18 -2.45
N ASP A 52 9.61 -0.13 -1.14
CA ASP A 52 9.42 1.09 -0.34
C ASP A 52 10.38 2.19 -0.78
N PHE A 53 11.68 1.87 -0.85
CA PHE A 53 12.71 2.75 -1.37
C PHE A 53 12.42 3.23 -2.81
N SER A 54 11.85 2.37 -3.67
CA SER A 54 11.48 2.77 -5.03
C SER A 54 10.32 3.77 -5.07
N ILE A 55 9.44 3.75 -4.06
CA ILE A 55 8.36 4.73 -3.90
C ILE A 55 8.95 6.06 -3.45
N ASP A 56 9.75 6.05 -2.38
CA ASP A 56 10.35 7.25 -1.79
C ASP A 56 11.22 8.02 -2.79
N GLU A 57 11.98 7.28 -3.62
CA GLU A 57 12.89 7.84 -4.61
C GLU A 57 12.28 8.00 -6.01
N ALA A 58 10.98 7.71 -6.14
CA ALA A 58 10.25 7.73 -7.40
C ALA A 58 10.96 6.94 -8.55
N ILE A 59 11.49 5.75 -8.23
CA ILE A 59 12.20 4.90 -9.19
C ILE A 59 11.22 3.95 -9.88
N PHE A 60 10.92 4.21 -11.15
CA PHE A 60 10.05 3.35 -11.93
C PHE A 60 10.70 2.00 -12.29
N ASN A 61 9.94 0.92 -12.11
CA ASN A 61 10.26 -0.44 -12.54
C ASN A 61 9.02 -1.10 -13.18
N GLU A 62 9.01 -1.22 -14.50
CA GLU A 62 7.94 -1.89 -15.26
C GLU A 62 7.71 -3.34 -14.80
N LYS A 63 8.73 -4.03 -14.29
CA LYS A 63 8.61 -5.42 -13.84
C LYS A 63 7.83 -5.54 -12.53
N LEU A 64 7.67 -4.46 -11.77
CA LEU A 64 6.76 -4.47 -10.61
C LEU A 64 5.29 -4.63 -11.03
N HIS A 65 4.93 -4.28 -12.27
CA HIS A 65 3.64 -4.69 -12.83
C HIS A 65 3.51 -6.21 -12.92
N SER A 66 4.57 -6.93 -13.27
CA SER A 66 4.50 -8.40 -13.27
C SER A 66 4.30 -8.97 -11.85
N TYR A 67 4.75 -8.26 -10.82
CA TYR A 67 4.46 -8.61 -9.42
C TYR A 67 2.99 -8.45 -9.06
N TYR A 68 2.18 -7.74 -9.85
CA TYR A 68 0.72 -7.74 -9.69
C TYR A 68 0.15 -9.17 -9.78
N TYR A 69 0.72 -10.06 -10.60
CA TYR A 69 0.29 -11.46 -10.63
C TYR A 69 0.56 -12.20 -9.30
N THR A 70 1.51 -11.73 -8.48
CA THR A 70 1.67 -12.24 -7.11
C THR A 70 0.50 -11.89 -6.21
N LEU A 71 -0.27 -10.84 -6.50
CA LEU A 71 -1.50 -10.51 -5.76
C LEU A 71 -2.53 -11.65 -5.83
N LEU A 72 -2.52 -12.44 -6.90
CA LEU A 72 -3.43 -13.57 -7.13
C LEU A 72 -2.99 -14.86 -6.39
N GLN A 73 -1.74 -14.96 -5.95
CA GLN A 73 -1.21 -16.14 -5.24
C GLN A 73 -1.68 -16.17 -3.77
N LYS A 74 -1.53 -17.28 -3.04
CA LYS A 74 -2.00 -17.37 -1.63
C LYS A 74 -1.08 -16.61 -0.65
N ASP A 75 0.23 -16.61 -0.92
CA ASP A 75 1.26 -16.18 0.02
C ASP A 75 1.72 -14.73 -0.20
N HIS A 76 2.76 -14.29 0.53
CA HIS A 76 3.44 -12.99 0.38
C HIS A 76 2.59 -11.73 0.64
N GLN A 77 1.70 -11.78 1.62
CA GLN A 77 0.75 -10.69 1.92
C GLN A 77 1.40 -9.31 2.13
N LEU A 78 2.60 -9.25 2.69
CA LEU A 78 3.31 -7.97 2.88
C LEU A 78 3.84 -7.40 1.56
N ILE A 79 4.42 -8.24 0.69
CA ILE A 79 4.82 -7.84 -0.67
C ILE A 79 3.62 -7.32 -1.44
N LYS A 80 2.45 -7.95 -1.28
CA LYS A 80 1.22 -7.47 -1.93
C LYS A 80 0.85 -6.05 -1.55
N LEU A 81 1.01 -5.71 -0.27
CA LEU A 81 0.74 -4.35 0.22
C LEU A 81 1.75 -3.37 -0.39
N MET A 82 3.04 -3.70 -0.39
CA MET A 82 4.08 -2.85 -1.00
C MET A 82 3.87 -2.66 -2.50
N VAL A 83 3.50 -3.70 -3.22
CA VAL A 83 3.18 -3.61 -4.66
C VAL A 83 1.95 -2.74 -4.89
N LEU A 84 0.91 -2.86 -4.06
CA LEU A 84 -0.28 -2.00 -4.17
C LEU A 84 0.04 -0.52 -3.88
N ASP A 85 0.92 -0.25 -2.90
CA ASP A 85 1.41 1.09 -2.62
C ASP A 85 2.19 1.62 -3.81
N TYR A 86 3.16 0.84 -4.32
CA TYR A 86 3.98 1.21 -5.47
C TYR A 86 3.13 1.55 -6.70
N LEU A 87 2.25 0.64 -7.11
CA LEU A 87 1.42 0.83 -8.31
C LEU A 87 0.56 2.09 -8.20
N PHE A 88 0.15 2.44 -6.99
CA PHE A 88 -0.63 3.62 -6.70
C PHE A 88 0.21 4.90 -6.70
N VAL A 89 1.24 4.99 -5.84
CA VAL A 89 2.04 6.22 -5.66
C VAL A 89 2.76 6.59 -6.95
N MET A 90 3.29 5.59 -7.65
CA MET A 90 4.01 5.79 -8.90
C MET A 90 3.09 6.02 -10.10
N ASN A 91 1.76 6.07 -9.89
CA ASN A 91 0.73 6.11 -10.93
C ASN A 91 1.03 5.12 -12.07
N SER A 92 1.60 3.96 -11.73
CA SER A 92 2.23 3.08 -12.71
C SER A 92 1.20 2.29 -13.52
N PHE A 93 -0.06 2.28 -13.09
CA PHE A 93 -1.13 1.77 -13.93
C PHE A 93 -1.17 2.51 -15.27
N PHE A 94 -0.76 1.81 -16.34
CA PHE A 94 -0.77 2.31 -17.71
C PHE A 94 -2.11 2.94 -18.12
N ASN A 95 -3.22 2.47 -17.52
CA ASN A 95 -4.56 3.04 -17.64
C ASN A 95 -5.38 2.84 -16.35
N THR A 96 -6.06 3.89 -15.86
CA THR A 96 -6.97 3.83 -14.71
C THR A 96 -8.09 2.79 -14.87
N ASP A 97 -8.64 2.60 -16.07
CA ASP A 97 -9.69 1.59 -16.31
C ASP A 97 -9.16 0.17 -16.16
N GLU A 98 -7.95 -0.09 -16.68
CA GLU A 98 -7.26 -1.36 -16.50
C GLU A 98 -7.00 -1.63 -15.02
N ALA A 99 -6.48 -0.63 -14.29
CA ALA A 99 -6.29 -0.70 -12.83
C ALA A 99 -7.55 -1.13 -12.09
N ILE A 100 -8.69 -0.50 -12.41
CA ILE A 100 -9.98 -0.80 -11.79
C ILE A 100 -10.42 -2.24 -12.10
N ILE A 101 -10.30 -2.68 -13.36
CA ILE A 101 -10.67 -4.05 -13.78
C ILE A 101 -9.83 -5.06 -13.01
N GLU A 102 -8.53 -4.83 -12.97
CA GLU A 102 -7.55 -5.68 -12.33
C GLU A 102 -7.80 -5.78 -10.81
N LEU A 103 -7.85 -4.66 -10.10
CA LEU A 103 -8.14 -4.64 -8.66
C LEU A 103 -9.45 -5.37 -8.31
N LYS A 104 -10.49 -5.26 -9.14
CA LYS A 104 -11.73 -6.03 -8.97
C LYS A 104 -11.56 -7.53 -9.18
N LYS A 105 -10.69 -7.98 -10.10
CA LYS A 105 -10.37 -9.41 -10.27
C LYS A 105 -9.73 -9.95 -8.99
N VAL A 106 -8.79 -9.22 -8.39
CA VAL A 106 -8.14 -9.64 -7.13
C VAL A 106 -9.16 -9.77 -6.00
N LEU A 107 -10.09 -8.83 -5.85
CA LEU A 107 -11.14 -8.90 -4.81
C LEU A 107 -12.02 -10.16 -4.90
N LYS A 108 -12.19 -10.74 -6.10
CA LYS A 108 -12.98 -11.95 -6.32
C LYS A 108 -12.25 -13.23 -5.93
N THR A 109 -10.94 -13.17 -5.68
CA THR A 109 -10.17 -14.36 -5.32
C THR A 109 -10.37 -14.75 -3.85
N LYS A 110 -10.52 -16.05 -3.59
CA LYS A 110 -10.87 -16.59 -2.27
C LYS A 110 -9.82 -16.33 -1.18
N TYR A 111 -8.55 -16.19 -1.57
CA TYR A 111 -7.41 -16.18 -0.65
C TYR A 111 -6.94 -14.78 -0.23
N VAL A 112 -7.59 -13.72 -0.70
CA VAL A 112 -7.18 -12.35 -0.35
C VAL A 112 -7.66 -12.01 1.05
N ARG A 113 -6.69 -11.74 1.93
CA ARG A 113 -6.93 -11.36 3.32
C ARG A 113 -7.56 -9.96 3.41
N ASN A 114 -8.24 -9.70 4.52
CA ASN A 114 -8.96 -8.44 4.71
C ASN A 114 -8.06 -7.20 4.61
N ILE A 115 -6.80 -7.27 5.06
CA ILE A 115 -5.85 -6.16 4.94
C ILE A 115 -5.57 -5.76 3.48
N VAL A 116 -5.37 -6.76 2.60
CA VAL A 116 -5.17 -6.51 1.17
C VAL A 116 -6.48 -6.04 0.53
N LYS A 117 -7.64 -6.61 0.92
CA LYS A 117 -8.94 -6.13 0.44
C LYS A 117 -9.19 -4.66 0.80
N ASN A 118 -8.87 -4.25 2.03
CA ASN A 118 -9.00 -2.87 2.46
C ASN A 118 -8.13 -1.93 1.62
N GLN A 119 -6.85 -2.31 1.40
CA GLN A 119 -5.97 -1.55 0.50
C GLN A 119 -6.54 -1.44 -0.92
N ILE A 120 -7.08 -2.54 -1.46
CA ILE A 120 -7.70 -2.50 -2.80
C ILE A 120 -8.93 -1.57 -2.81
N TYR A 121 -9.77 -1.60 -1.78
CA TYR A 121 -10.95 -0.75 -1.72
C TYR A 121 -10.58 0.75 -1.65
N ILE A 122 -9.60 1.15 -0.85
CA ILE A 122 -9.16 2.56 -0.80
C ILE A 122 -8.53 3.01 -2.12
N ASN A 123 -7.72 2.17 -2.78
CA ASN A 123 -7.21 2.45 -4.14
C ASN A 123 -8.38 2.63 -5.14
N LEU A 124 -9.42 1.77 -5.06
CA LEU A 124 -10.59 1.87 -5.91
C LEU A 124 -11.45 3.12 -5.64
N ILE A 125 -11.55 3.58 -4.39
CA ILE A 125 -12.22 4.83 -4.01
C ILE A 125 -11.50 5.99 -4.71
N PHE A 126 -10.18 6.04 -4.61
CA PHE A 126 -9.37 7.05 -5.30
C PHE A 126 -9.54 6.99 -6.82
N PHE A 127 -9.48 5.82 -7.46
CA PHE A 127 -9.61 5.77 -8.93
C PHE A 127 -11.01 6.09 -9.44
N LYS A 128 -12.06 5.79 -8.67
CA LYS A 128 -13.45 5.87 -9.15
C LYS A 128 -14.21 7.12 -8.76
N HIS A 129 -13.72 7.93 -7.81
CA HIS A 129 -14.42 9.17 -7.44
C HIS A 129 -14.67 10.06 -8.67
N LYS A 130 -13.69 10.15 -9.59
CA LYS A 130 -13.82 10.92 -10.84
C LYS A 130 -14.84 10.33 -11.84
N LYS A 131 -15.21 9.06 -11.71
CA LYS A 131 -16.06 8.34 -12.67
C LYS A 131 -17.49 8.09 -12.16
N ASN A 132 -17.79 8.38 -10.89
CA ASN A 132 -19.07 8.21 -10.17
C ASN A 132 -19.77 6.82 -10.23
N LYS A 133 -19.32 5.86 -11.06
CA LYS A 133 -19.94 4.53 -11.19
C LYS A 133 -19.53 3.59 -10.05
N ASN A 134 -20.51 3.25 -9.20
CA ASN A 134 -20.37 2.33 -8.06
C ASN A 134 -19.39 2.80 -6.97
N PHE A 135 -19.18 4.12 -6.82
CA PHE A 135 -18.32 4.68 -5.77
C PHE A 135 -18.84 4.29 -4.37
N GLN A 136 -20.10 4.57 -4.07
CA GLN A 136 -20.71 4.29 -2.76
C GLN A 136 -20.63 2.81 -2.37
N LYS A 137 -20.88 1.90 -3.33
CA LYS A 137 -20.78 0.45 -3.10
C LYS A 137 -19.38 0.00 -2.65
N ILE A 138 -18.33 0.72 -3.07
CA ILE A 138 -16.96 0.42 -2.66
C ILE A 138 -16.71 0.92 -1.24
N VAL A 139 -17.21 2.11 -0.90
CA VAL A 139 -17.18 2.64 0.48
C VAL A 139 -17.88 1.68 1.44
N GLU A 140 -19.08 1.23 1.09
CA GLU A 140 -19.85 0.24 1.87
C GLU A 140 -19.09 -1.10 2.02
N ALA A 141 -18.43 -1.55 0.95
CA ALA A 141 -17.62 -2.77 0.98
C ALA A 141 -16.39 -2.63 1.89
N LEU A 142 -15.73 -1.46 1.89
CA LEU A 142 -14.63 -1.13 2.81
C LEU A 142 -15.12 -1.16 4.27
N ILE A 143 -16.23 -0.49 4.57
CA ILE A 143 -16.87 -0.49 5.90
C ILE A 143 -17.18 -1.92 6.35
N SER A 144 -17.81 -2.71 5.48
CA SER A 144 -18.12 -4.12 5.77
C SER A 144 -16.87 -4.94 6.08
N ASN A 145 -15.77 -4.69 5.37
CA ASN A 145 -14.52 -5.42 5.54
C ASN A 145 -13.73 -4.98 6.78
N LEU A 146 -13.81 -3.70 7.17
CA LEU A 146 -13.31 -3.19 8.47
C LEU A 146 -14.03 -3.85 9.64
N LYS A 147 -15.35 -4.05 9.57
CA LYS A 147 -16.08 -4.79 10.62
C LYS A 147 -15.53 -6.20 10.84
N LYS A 148 -15.14 -6.86 9.74
CA LYS A 148 -14.66 -8.26 9.72
C LYS A 148 -13.20 -8.45 10.12
N THR A 149 -12.42 -7.39 10.30
CA THR A 149 -11.01 -7.50 10.66
C THR A 149 -10.71 -6.87 12.00
N ILE A 150 -9.73 -7.41 12.70
CA ILE A 150 -9.13 -6.87 13.94
C ILE A 150 -7.66 -6.53 13.73
N ASN A 151 -7.19 -6.59 12.48
CA ASN A 151 -5.79 -6.37 12.17
C ASN A 151 -5.50 -4.88 12.23
N TYR A 152 -4.88 -4.39 13.31
CA TYR A 152 -4.59 -2.96 13.49
C TYR A 152 -3.86 -2.33 12.28
N ARG A 153 -2.95 -3.08 11.61
CA ARG A 153 -2.24 -2.62 10.40
C ARG A 153 -3.17 -2.34 9.23
N SER A 154 -4.28 -3.06 9.16
CA SER A 154 -5.32 -2.83 8.16
C SER A 154 -6.07 -1.53 8.42
N HIS A 155 -6.39 -1.25 9.68
CA HIS A 155 -7.13 -0.06 10.07
C HIS A 155 -6.27 1.21 9.94
N ILE A 156 -5.04 1.19 10.50
CA ILE A 156 -4.13 2.34 10.42
C ILE A 156 -3.84 2.74 8.96
N ARG A 157 -3.64 1.75 8.07
CA ARG A 157 -3.39 2.01 6.65
C ARG A 157 -4.58 2.67 5.98
N VAL A 158 -5.81 2.26 6.28
CA VAL A 158 -7.01 2.91 5.73
C VAL A 158 -7.08 4.37 6.15
N TYR A 159 -6.83 4.68 7.42
CA TYR A 159 -6.90 6.06 7.91
C TYR A 159 -5.79 6.94 7.38
N ASN A 160 -4.54 6.47 7.42
CA ASN A 160 -3.42 7.20 6.84
C ASN A 160 -3.69 7.49 5.37
N TYR A 161 -4.16 6.50 4.61
CA TYR A 161 -4.47 6.71 3.20
C TYR A 161 -5.60 7.73 2.97
N ILE A 162 -6.64 7.74 3.80
CA ILE A 162 -7.70 8.76 3.71
C ILE A 162 -7.14 10.15 3.98
N ILE A 163 -6.20 10.28 4.92
CA ILE A 163 -5.54 11.55 5.27
C ILE A 163 -4.59 11.98 4.15
N ASP A 164 -3.62 11.13 3.81
CA ASP A 164 -2.50 11.40 2.90
C ASP A 164 -2.97 11.76 1.48
N TYR A 165 -4.10 11.19 1.05
CA TYR A 165 -4.69 11.44 -0.28
C TYR A 165 -5.99 12.25 -0.22
N GLU A 166 -6.28 12.88 0.91
CA GLU A 166 -7.44 13.74 1.13
C GLU A 166 -8.79 13.10 0.73
N LEU A 167 -8.92 11.77 0.85
CA LEU A 167 -10.12 11.05 0.46
C LEU A 167 -11.34 11.46 1.31
N TYR A 168 -11.12 12.11 2.45
CA TYR A 168 -12.17 12.67 3.28
C TYR A 168 -12.98 13.78 2.58
N GLN A 169 -12.45 14.40 1.51
CA GLN A 169 -13.17 15.39 0.71
C GLN A 169 -14.20 14.74 -0.24
N ILE A 170 -14.02 13.45 -0.56
CA ILE A 170 -14.84 12.71 -1.55
C ILE A 170 -15.73 11.65 -0.89
N ILE A 171 -15.31 11.08 0.25
CA ILE A 171 -16.12 10.13 1.03
C ILE A 171 -17.08 10.94 1.91
N ARG A 172 -18.34 10.51 2.01
CA ARG A 172 -19.32 11.16 2.88
C ARG A 172 -18.84 11.15 4.33
N LYS A 173 -19.04 12.26 5.05
CA LYS A 173 -18.61 12.43 6.45
C LYS A 173 -19.18 11.33 7.34
N GLU A 174 -20.42 10.90 7.10
CA GLU A 174 -21.11 9.84 7.84
C GLU A 174 -20.45 8.47 7.64
N ASP A 175 -19.97 8.18 6.44
CA ASP A 175 -19.27 6.94 6.14
C ASP A 175 -17.90 6.90 6.83
N VAL A 176 -17.18 8.03 6.85
CA VAL A 176 -15.91 8.14 7.58
C VAL A 176 -16.12 7.96 9.08
N LYS A 177 -17.11 8.65 9.68
CA LYS A 177 -17.51 8.46 11.09
C LYS A 177 -17.79 7.00 11.40
N LYS A 178 -18.58 6.34 10.55
CA LYS A 178 -18.90 4.91 10.71
C LYS A 178 -17.66 4.02 10.65
N MET A 179 -16.69 4.33 9.78
CA MET A 179 -15.40 3.61 9.77
C MET A 179 -14.67 3.79 11.10
N ILE A 180 -14.59 5.01 11.62
CA ILE A 180 -13.93 5.34 12.89
C ILE A 180 -14.58 4.58 14.05
N GLU A 181 -15.90 4.67 14.21
CA GLU A 181 -16.64 3.97 15.27
C GLU A 181 -16.39 2.45 15.26
N ILE A 182 -16.23 1.84 14.09
CA ILE A 182 -15.92 0.41 13.96
C ILE A 182 -14.54 0.09 14.55
N SER A 183 -13.57 0.97 14.39
CA SER A 183 -12.19 0.77 14.85
C SER A 183 -12.01 1.06 16.33
N GLU A 184 -12.65 2.10 16.84
CA GLU A 184 -12.61 2.44 18.27
C GLU A 184 -13.20 1.31 19.12
N LYS A 185 -14.33 0.73 18.67
CA LYS A 185 -14.95 -0.45 19.31
C LYS A 185 -14.06 -1.71 19.36
N LYS A 186 -12.92 -1.71 18.67
CA LYS A 186 -12.00 -2.85 18.58
C LYS A 186 -10.72 -2.67 19.40
N GLU A 187 -10.51 -1.51 20.03
CA GLU A 187 -9.34 -1.24 20.90
C GLU A 187 -8.00 -1.60 20.24
N LEU A 188 -7.80 -1.15 18.98
CA LEU A 188 -6.68 -1.55 18.13
C LEU A 188 -5.32 -0.90 18.49
N GLY A 189 -5.26 -0.17 19.60
CA GLY A 189 -4.07 0.45 20.17
C GLY A 189 -3.75 1.86 19.66
N LYS A 190 -2.78 2.49 20.35
CA LYS A 190 -2.42 3.92 20.24
C LYS A 190 -2.10 4.40 18.83
N ALA A 191 -1.53 3.55 17.97
CA ALA A 191 -1.16 3.94 16.61
C ALA A 191 -2.41 4.17 15.73
N VAL A 192 -3.44 3.35 15.91
CA VAL A 192 -4.73 3.53 15.23
C VAL A 192 -5.46 4.75 15.80
N GLU A 193 -5.49 4.90 17.13
CA GLU A 193 -6.07 6.08 17.81
C GLU A 193 -5.44 7.39 17.34
N SER A 194 -4.11 7.46 17.25
CA SER A 194 -3.39 8.64 16.76
C SER A 194 -3.82 9.01 15.32
N SER A 195 -4.00 8.01 14.46
CA SER A 195 -4.44 8.24 13.08
C SER A 195 -5.90 8.68 13.00
N ILE A 196 -6.76 8.15 13.86
CA ILE A 196 -8.16 8.57 14.01
C ILE A 196 -8.27 10.01 14.52
N ASN A 197 -7.50 10.37 15.55
CA ASN A 197 -7.50 11.71 16.13
C ASN A 197 -7.07 12.78 15.12
N LYS A 198 -6.09 12.47 14.27
CA LYS A 198 -5.74 13.34 13.13
C LYS A 198 -6.94 13.55 12.21
N LEU A 199 -7.66 12.49 11.88
CA LEU A 199 -8.82 12.56 11.00
C LEU A 199 -10.01 13.32 11.63
N TYR A 200 -10.25 13.17 12.94
CA TYR A 200 -11.23 13.97 13.66
C TYR A 200 -10.92 15.47 13.61
N THR A 201 -9.65 15.82 13.83
CA THR A 201 -9.16 17.20 13.75
C THR A 201 -9.39 17.80 12.36
N ILE A 202 -9.07 17.04 11.30
CA ILE A 202 -9.27 17.46 9.91
C ILE A 202 -10.76 17.68 9.60
N LEU A 203 -11.62 16.78 10.10
CA LEU A 203 -13.04 16.77 9.74
C LEU A 203 -13.92 17.68 10.61
N ASN A 204 -13.36 18.31 11.64
CA ASN A 204 -14.10 18.99 12.70
C ASN A 204 -15.25 18.10 13.19
N ILE A 205 -14.90 16.90 13.63
CA ILE A 205 -15.82 15.97 14.26
C ILE A 205 -15.55 16.05 15.76
N GLU A 206 -16.52 16.56 16.49
CA GLU A 206 -16.61 16.46 17.96
C GLU A 206 -16.91 15.03 18.39
#